data_AF-A0A971W7J5-F1
#
_entry.id   AF-A0A971W7J5-F1
#
_cell.length_a   1.000
_cell.length_b   1.000
_cell.length_c   1.000
_cell.angle_alpha   90.00
_cell.angle_beta   90.00
_cell.angle_gamma   90.00
#
_symmetry.space_group_name_H-M   'P 1'
#
loop_
_entity.id
_entity.type
_entity.pdbx_description
1 polymer ?
#
loop_
_entity_poly.entity_id
_entity_poly.type
_entity_poly.pdbx_seq_one_letter_code
_entity_poly.pdbx_strand_id
1 'polypeptide(L)' 'MRTLVATVMTNHKGNEIYCWNRKVNSKDSQILRSTDRSVLEQRGFTFINFISPEYPNIAGYAIFFEGHLDEMSRDLKAMP' A
#
# COMPACT_ATOMS: atom_id res chain seq x y z
N MET A 1 -2.89 5.41 -15.39
CA MET A 1 -2.69 6.39 -14.29
C MET A 1 -2.39 5.59 -13.02
N ARG A 2 -1.49 6.07 -12.15
CA ARG A 2 -1.18 5.40 -10.88
C ARG A 2 -1.50 6.32 -9.72
N THR A 3 -2.25 5.83 -8.75
CA THR A 3 -2.61 6.59 -7.56
C THR A 3 -1.85 6.07 -6.36
N LEU A 4 -1.20 6.96 -5.61
CA LEU A 4 -0.55 6.61 -4.34
C LEU A 4 -1.62 6.22 -3.32
N VAL A 5 -1.55 4.98 -2.84
CA VAL A 5 -2.48 4.40 -1.85
C VAL A 5 -1.93 4.58 -0.44
N ALA A 6 -0.65 4.29 -0.24
CA ALA A 6 0.01 4.45 1.05
C ALA A 6 1.52 4.56 0.88
N THR A 7 2.18 5.16 1.86
CA THR A 7 3.60 4.95 2.11
C THR A 7 3.74 4.09 3.36
N VAL A 8 4.66 3.13 3.32
CA VAL A 8 4.91 2.18 4.40
C VAL A 8 6.35 2.35 4.83
N MET A 9 6.59 2.48 6.13
CA MET A 9 7.92 2.51 6.71
C MET A 9 8.04 1.41 7.75
N THR A 10 9.21 0.82 7.88
CA THR A 10 9.50 -0.18 8.90
C THR A 10 10.11 0.49 10.12
N ASN A 11 9.58 0.22 11.30
CA ASN A 11 10.15 0.73 12.54
C ASN A 11 11.35 -0.13 13.01
N HIS A 12 12.01 0.31 14.08
CA HIS A 12 13.17 -0.40 14.65
C HIS A 12 12.91 -1.86 15.11
N LYS A 13 11.63 -2.26 15.25
CA LYS A 13 11.24 -3.63 15.61
C LYS A 13 10.90 -4.50 14.40
N GLY A 14 11.01 -3.97 13.18
CA GLY A 14 10.58 -4.66 11.97
C GLY A 14 9.09 -4.51 11.66
N ASN A 15 8.32 -3.74 12.44
CA ASN A 15 6.89 -3.58 12.20
C ASN A 15 6.62 -2.49 11.16
N GLU A 16 5.69 -2.77 10.26
CA GLU A 16 5.24 -1.84 9.24
C GLU A 16 4.32 -0.76 9.82
N ILE A 17 4.62 0.49 9.50
CA ILE A 17 3.84 1.69 9.80
C ILE A 17 3.28 2.20 8.49
N TYR A 18 1.96 2.21 8.38
CA TYR A 18 1.24 2.63 7.18
C TYR A 18 0.79 4.08 7.30
N CYS A 19 1.18 4.90 6.33
CA CYS A 19 0.71 6.26 6.10
C CYS A 19 -0.22 6.25 4.88
N TRP A 20 -1.51 6.09 5.13
CA TRP A 20 -2.54 5.98 4.09
C TRP A 20 -2.81 7.31 3.39
N ASN A 21 -3.14 7.24 2.10
CA ASN A 21 -3.79 8.34 1.41
C ASN A 21 -5.12 8.67 2.11
N ARG A 22 -5.41 9.95 2.31
CA ARG A 22 -6.60 10.45 3.03
C ARG A 22 -7.93 9.88 2.51
N LYS A 23 -7.99 9.48 1.23
CA LYS A 23 -9.19 8.91 0.60
C LYS A 23 -9.35 7.40 0.82
N VAL A 24 -8.34 6.72 1.37
CA VAL A 24 -8.41 5.31 1.74
C VAL A 24 -9.09 5.20 3.11
N ASN A 25 -10.22 4.51 3.18
CA ASN A 25 -11.00 4.37 4.42
C ASN A 25 -10.49 3.21 5.30
N SER A 26 -11.06 3.07 6.50
CA SER A 26 -10.64 2.04 7.46
C SER A 26 -10.91 0.61 7.00
N LYS A 27 -11.99 0.35 6.24
CA LYS A 27 -12.30 -0.98 5.72
C LYS A 27 -11.32 -1.38 4.62
N ASP A 28 -11.06 -0.48 3.68
CA ASP A 28 -10.13 -0.73 2.58
C ASP A 28 -8.70 -0.92 3.12
N SER A 29 -8.28 -0.11 4.09
CA SER A 29 -6.96 -0.27 4.73
C SER A 29 -6.84 -1.58 5.52
N GLN A 30 -7.91 -2.06 6.14
CA GLN A 30 -7.91 -3.38 6.79
C GLN A 30 -7.73 -4.51 5.77
N ILE A 31 -8.48 -4.48 4.66
CA ILE A 31 -8.36 -5.46 3.57
C ILE A 31 -6.94 -5.43 3.01
N LEU A 32 -6.39 -4.25 2.72
CA LEU A 32 -5.04 -4.10 2.18
C LEU A 32 -3.96 -4.67 3.10
N ARG A 33 -4.14 -4.60 4.42
CA ARG A 33 -3.18 -5.15 5.40
C ARG A 33 -3.31 -6.65 5.60
N SER A 34 -4.52 -7.20 5.43
CA SER A 34 -4.79 -8.63 5.64
C SER A 34 -4.65 -9.46 4.38
N THR A 35 -4.47 -8.83 3.22
CA THR A 35 -4.40 -9.51 1.93
C THR A 35 -2.95 -9.69 1.51
N ASP A 36 -2.64 -10.88 1.01
CA ASP A 36 -1.32 -11.19 0.50
C ASP A 36 -0.93 -10.25 -0.65
N ARG A 37 0.33 -9.81 -0.60
CA ARG A 37 0.88 -8.88 -1.59
C ARG A 37 0.75 -9.38 -3.03
N SER A 38 0.94 -10.68 -3.27
CA SER A 38 0.80 -11.28 -4.60
C SER A 38 -0.63 -11.16 -5.15
N VAL A 39 -1.64 -11.27 -4.29
CA VAL A 39 -3.05 -11.10 -4.68
C VAL A 39 -3.34 -9.64 -5.02
N LEU A 40 -2.78 -8.71 -4.25
CA LEU A 40 -2.89 -7.28 -4.55
C LEU A 40 -2.19 -6.94 -5.87
N GLU A 41 -0.99 -7.47 -6.13
CA GLU A 41 -0.28 -7.24 -7.39
C GLU A 41 -1.07 -7.73 -8.62
N GLN A 42 -1.75 -8.88 -8.53
CA GLN A 42 -2.66 -9.36 -9.57
C GLN A 42 -3.87 -8.44 -9.83
N ARG A 43 -4.24 -7.62 -8.86
CA ARG A 43 -5.33 -6.64 -8.95
C ARG A 43 -4.84 -5.23 -9.30
N GLY A 44 -3.59 -5.09 -9.75
CA GLY A 44 -3.06 -3.79 -10.21
C GLY A 44 -2.47 -2.94 -9.09
N PHE A 45 -2.15 -3.52 -7.92
CA PHE A 45 -1.32 -2.84 -6.94
C PHE A 45 0.17 -2.98 -7.30
N THR A 46 0.96 -1.95 -7.00
CA THR A 46 2.41 -1.97 -7.19
C THR A 46 3.10 -1.46 -5.95
N PHE A 47 4.20 -2.12 -5.57
CA PHE A 47 4.93 -1.84 -4.35
C PHE A 47 6.36 -1.44 -4.71
N ILE A 48 6.71 -0.17 -4.44
CA ILE A 48 7.98 0.43 -4.83
C ILE A 48 8.82 0.67 -3.59
N ASN A 49 9.92 -0.07 -3.44
CA ASN A 49 10.82 0.10 -2.30
C ASN A 49 11.46 1.50 -2.31
N PHE A 50 11.52 2.11 -1.13
CA PHE A 50 12.28 3.33 -0.93
C PHE A 50 13.74 3.00 -0.71
N ILE A 51 14.61 3.74 -1.41
CA ILE A 51 16.05 3.69 -1.21
C ILE A 51 16.45 5.11 -0.83
N SER A 52 16.90 5.29 0.42
CA SER A 52 17.42 6.56 0.89
C SER A 52 18.95 6.47 1.00
N PRO A 53 19.70 7.22 0.18
CA PRO A 53 21.16 7.28 0.30
C PRO A 53 21.62 7.88 1.63
N GLU A 54 20.88 8.85 2.15
CA GLU A 54 21.22 9.57 3.39
C GLU A 54 20.82 8.79 4.65
N TYR A 55 19.82 7.93 4.55
CA TYR A 55 19.29 7.17 5.68
C TYR A 55 19.17 5.68 5.33
N PRO A 56 20.30 4.94 5.23
CA PRO A 56 20.32 3.56 4.76
C PRO A 56 19.61 2.57 5.70
N ASN A 57 19.39 2.97 6.96
CA ASN A 57 18.66 2.20 7.95
C ASN A 57 17.14 2.40 7.89
N ILE A 58 16.63 3.30 7.06
CA ILE A 58 15.19 3.47 6.83
C ILE A 58 14.77 2.51 5.73
N ALA A 59 13.96 1.52 6.10
CA ALA A 59 13.29 0.62 5.16
C ALA A 59 11.83 1.04 4.98
N GLY A 60 11.32 0.91 3.76
CA GLY A 60 9.94 1.23 3.45
C GLY A 60 9.62 1.06 1.97
N TYR A 61 8.36 1.25 1.61
CA TYR A 61 7.89 1.20 0.23
C TYR A 61 6.63 2.06 0.04
N ALA A 62 6.38 2.50 -1.19
CA ALA A 62 5.11 3.08 -1.59
C ALA A 62 4.20 2.01 -2.20
N ILE A 63 2.92 2.07 -1.90
CA ILE A 63 1.87 1.29 -2.55
C ILE A 63 1.15 2.20 -3.54
N PHE A 64 1.10 1.77 -4.80
CA PHE A 64 0.31 2.40 -5.86
C PHE A 64 -0.80 1.46 -6.32
N PHE A 65 -1.86 2.03 -6.86
CA PHE A 65 -2.92 1.31 -7.56
C PHE A 65 -3.04 1.82 -9.00
N GLU A 66 -3.20 0.91 -9.95
CA GLU A 66 -3.40 1.19 -11.37
C GLU A 66 -4.85 1.62 -11.67
N GLY A 67 -5.21 2.81 -11.20
CA GLY A 67 -6.55 3.37 -11.38
C GLY A 67 -6.83 4.48 -10.38
N HIS A 68 -8.11 4.86 -10.24
CA HIS A 68 -8.55 5.78 -9.20
C HIS A 68 -8.87 5.05 -7.89
N LEU A 69 -8.90 5.79 -6.77
CA LEU A 69 -9.17 5.18 -5.45
C LEU A 69 -10.61 4.66 -5.30
N ASP A 70 -11.57 5.18 -6.04
CA ASP A 70 -12.94 4.66 -6.06
C ASP A 70 -13.07 3.34 -6.83
N GLU A 71 -12.26 3.14 -7.87
CA GLU A 71 -12.09 1.85 -8.55
C GLU A 71 -11.43 0.85 -7.60
N MET A 72 -10.34 1.26 -6.94
CA MET A 72 -9.66 0.46 -5.91
C MET A 72 -10.64 -0.02 -4.82
N SER A 73 -11.44 0.88 -4.25
CA SER A 73 -12.41 0.51 -3.22
C SER A 73 -13.48 -0.47 -3.73
N ARG A 74 -13.84 -0.44 -5.01
CA ARG A 74 -14.76 -1.41 -5.61
C ARG A 74 -14.09 -2.77 -5.79
N ASP A 75 -12.87 -2.79 -6.29
CA ASP A 75 -12.10 -4.02 -6.50
C ASP A 75 -11.79 -4.74 -5.19
N LEU A 76 -11.44 -4.00 -4.13
CA LEU A 76 -11.22 -4.57 -2.80
C LEU A 76 -12.49 -5.18 -2.20
N LYS A 77 -13.67 -4.59 -2.45
CA LYS A 77 -14.96 -5.14 -1.98
C LYS A 77 -15.39 -6.39 -2.74
N ALA A 78 -14.90 -6.57 -3.96
CA ALA A 78 -15.13 -7.76 -4.77
C ALA A 78 -14.11 -8.88 -4.47
N MET A 79 -13.30 -8.73 -3.43
CA MET A 79 -12.46 -9.81 -2.93
C MET A 79 -13.30 -10.75 -2.05
N PRO A 80 -13.15 -12.07 -2.24
CA PRO A 80 -13.84 -13.08 -1.43
C PRO A 80 -13.42 -13.07 0.03
#